data_AF-A0AAW8KZA0-F1
#
_entry.id   AF-A0AAW8KZA0-F1
#
_cell.length_a   1.000
_cell.length_b   1.000
_cell.length_c   1.000
_cell.angle_alpha   90.00
_cell.angle_beta   90.00
_cell.angle_gamma   90.00
#
_symmetry.space_group_name_H-M   'P 1'
#
loop_
_entity.id
_entity.type
_entity.pdbx_description
1 polymer ?
#
loop_
_entity_poly.entity_id
_entity_poly.type
_entity_poly.pdbx_seq_one_letter_code
_entity_poly.pdbx_strand_id
1 'polypeptide(L)'
;YIAWPRGEQFMPTMEAVWCSADRKAAFNQAVQGINIPPAQCKNPVREQYQLGLNMGVNGTPAIYNVDGEYLGGYLTPDELIKRLDK
;
A
#
# COMPACT_ATOMS: atom_id res chain seq x y z
N TYR A 1 2.00 -1.23 5.81
CA TYR A 1 1.49 -0.65 4.55
C TYR A 1 0.21 -1.38 4.16
N ILE A 2 -0.69 -0.70 3.47
CA ILE A 2 -1.96 -1.23 2.97
C ILE A 2 -1.88 -1.24 1.44
N ALA A 3 -2.33 -2.31 0.79
CA ALA A 3 -2.40 -2.37 -0.67
C ALA A 3 -3.50 -1.43 -1.16
N TRP A 4 -3.16 -0.54 -2.09
CA TRP A 4 -4.15 0.26 -2.80
C TRP A 4 -3.74 0.45 -4.27
N PRO A 5 -3.88 -0.60 -5.11
CA PRO A 5 -3.60 -0.50 -6.53
C PRO A 5 -4.62 0.47 -7.17
N ARG A 6 -4.12 1.59 -7.70
CA ARG A 6 -4.97 2.66 -8.29
C ARG A 6 -5.81 2.21 -9.49
N GLY A 7 -5.50 1.05 -10.07
CA GLY A 7 -6.24 0.44 -11.16
C GLY A 7 -6.08 -1.07 -11.13
N GLU A 8 -7.06 -1.76 -11.71
CA GLU A 8 -7.16 -3.23 -11.76
C GLU A 8 -5.89 -3.90 -12.32
N GLN A 9 -5.20 -3.26 -13.27
CA GLN A 9 -3.96 -3.78 -13.86
C GLN A 9 -2.82 -3.97 -12.85
N PHE A 10 -2.87 -3.30 -11.69
CA PHE A 10 -1.87 -3.41 -10.64
C PHE A 10 -2.27 -4.40 -9.52
N MET A 11 -3.50 -4.90 -9.53
CA MET A 11 -3.97 -5.90 -8.56
C MET A 11 -3.09 -7.17 -8.56
N PRO A 12 -2.78 -7.79 -9.72
CA PRO A 12 -2.03 -9.06 -9.72
C PRO A 12 -0.63 -8.92 -9.09
N THR A 13 0.05 -7.79 -9.31
CA THR A 13 1.36 -7.55 -8.70
C THR A 13 1.27 -7.43 -7.19
N MET A 14 0.26 -6.73 -6.66
CA MET A 14 0.05 -6.61 -5.22
C MET A 14 -0.35 -7.96 -4.59
N GLU A 15 -1.21 -8.73 -5.25
CA GLU A 15 -1.57 -10.09 -4.83
C GLU A 15 -0.35 -11.00 -4.78
N ALA A 16 0.50 -10.98 -5.83
CA ALA A 16 1.74 -11.74 -5.88
C ALA A 16 2.71 -11.36 -4.75
N VAL A 17 2.86 -10.05 -4.46
CA VAL A 17 3.65 -9.59 -3.31
C VAL A 17 3.10 -10.13 -1.99
N TRP A 18 1.77 -10.10 -1.81
CA TRP A 18 1.14 -10.61 -0.60
C TRP A 18 1.23 -12.13 -0.43
N CYS A 19 1.27 -12.84 -1.55
CA CYS A 19 1.40 -14.30 -1.56
C CYS A 19 2.87 -14.78 -1.53
N SER A 20 3.85 -13.87 -1.55
CA SER A 20 5.26 -14.22 -1.38
C SER A 20 5.55 -14.71 0.05
N ALA A 21 6.36 -15.76 0.14
CA ALA A 21 6.91 -16.24 1.43
C ALA A 21 7.73 -15.15 2.14
N ASP A 22 8.45 -14.32 1.38
CA ASP A 22 9.06 -13.09 1.86
C ASP A 22 8.38 -11.88 1.21
N ARG A 23 7.33 -11.39 1.86
CA ARG A 23 6.58 -10.22 1.42
C ARG A 23 7.45 -8.96 1.37
N LYS A 24 8.44 -8.81 2.27
CA LYS A 24 9.29 -7.62 2.31
C LYS A 24 10.23 -7.59 1.11
N ALA A 25 10.87 -8.72 0.80
CA ALA A 25 11.71 -8.85 -0.37
C ALA A 25 10.91 -8.66 -1.67
N ALA A 26 9.74 -9.28 -1.79
CA ALA A 26 8.88 -9.14 -2.97
C ALA A 26 8.40 -7.69 -3.16
N PHE A 27 8.03 -6.99 -2.07
CA PHE A 27 7.66 -5.58 -2.15
C PHE A 27 8.83 -4.70 -2.62
N ASN A 28 10.03 -4.92 -2.07
CA ASN A 28 11.23 -4.18 -2.48
C ASN A 28 11.53 -4.38 -3.97
N GLN A 29 11.46 -5.62 -4.45
CA GLN A 29 11.64 -5.95 -5.86
C GLN A 29 10.57 -5.28 -6.74
N ALA A 30 9.30 -5.33 -6.34
CA ALA A 30 8.21 -4.70 -7.10
C ALA A 30 8.40 -3.18 -7.23
N VAL A 31 8.83 -2.50 -6.15
CA VAL A 31 9.12 -1.05 -6.16
C VAL A 31 10.31 -0.71 -7.06
N GLN A 32 11.26 -1.64 -7.24
CA GLN A 32 12.38 -1.51 -8.18
C GLN A 32 11.99 -1.81 -9.63
N GLY A 33 10.72 -2.13 -9.91
CA GLY A 33 10.24 -2.50 -11.24
C GLY A 33 10.58 -3.95 -11.64
N ILE A 34 11.04 -4.77 -10.69
CA ILE A 34 11.29 -6.19 -10.92
C ILE A 34 9.94 -6.93 -10.93
N ASN A 35 9.73 -7.75 -11.95
CA ASN A 35 8.51 -8.55 -12.05
C ASN A 35 8.47 -9.62 -10.96
N ILE A 36 7.37 -9.67 -10.21
CA ILE A 36 7.13 -10.69 -9.18
C ILE A 36 6.38 -11.84 -9.83
N PRO A 37 6.86 -13.09 -9.72
CA PRO A 37 6.13 -14.25 -10.23
C PRO A 37 4.70 -14.28 -9.68
N PRO A 38 3.68 -14.50 -10.54
CA PRO A 38 2.31 -14.63 -10.07
C PRO A 38 2.18 -15.73 -9.03
N ALA A 39 1.50 -15.43 -7.93
CA ALA A 39 1.22 -16.40 -6.86
C ALA A 39 -0.23 -16.22 -6.40
N GLN A 40 -0.91 -17.33 -6.15
CA GLN A 40 -2.29 -17.35 -5.68
C GLN A 40 -2.35 -17.89 -4.26
N CYS A 41 -2.98 -17.12 -3.39
CA CYS A 41 -3.22 -17.45 -1.99
C CYS A 41 -4.40 -16.61 -1.49
N LYS A 42 -4.97 -16.99 -0.33
CA LYS A 42 -5.88 -16.09 0.38
C LYS A 42 -5.08 -14.87 0.83
N ASN A 43 -5.41 -13.70 0.29
CA ASN A 43 -4.73 -12.45 0.57
C ASN A 43 -5.76 -11.32 0.81
N PRO A 44 -5.39 -10.23 1.49
CA PRO A 44 -6.29 -9.15 1.86
C PRO A 44 -6.33 -8.00 0.84
N VAL A 45 -5.76 -8.15 -0.36
CA VAL A 45 -5.53 -7.00 -1.27
C VAL A 45 -6.85 -6.34 -1.69
N ARG A 46 -7.88 -7.14 -1.96
CA ARG A 46 -9.21 -6.64 -2.33
C ARG A 46 -9.89 -5.95 -1.15
N GLU A 47 -9.83 -6.54 0.03
CA GLU A 47 -10.40 -5.98 1.26
C GLU A 47 -9.71 -4.66 1.62
N GLN A 48 -8.39 -4.58 1.43
CA GLN A 48 -7.60 -3.37 1.66
C GLN A 48 -7.91 -2.26 0.65
N TYR A 49 -8.07 -2.61 -0.63
CA TYR A 49 -8.52 -1.68 -1.65
C TYR A 49 -9.89 -1.08 -1.30
N GLN A 50 -10.85 -1.93 -0.92
CA GLN A 50 -12.19 -1.49 -0.51
C GLN A 50 -12.16 -0.64 0.76
N LEU A 51 -11.32 -0.98 1.74
CA LEU A 51 -11.11 -0.16 2.93
C LEU A 51 -10.65 1.25 2.54
N GLY A 52 -9.67 1.36 1.65
CA GLY A 52 -9.20 2.67 1.19
C GLY A 52 -10.30 3.48 0.49
N LEU A 53 -11.15 2.84 -0.33
CA LEU A 53 -12.31 3.51 -0.93
C LEU A 53 -13.26 4.05 0.14
N ASN A 54 -13.57 3.24 1.16
CA ASN A 54 -14.45 3.65 2.27
C ASN A 54 -13.85 4.78 3.12
N MET A 55 -12.51 4.86 3.22
CA MET A 55 -11.78 5.93 3.90
C MET A 55 -11.60 7.19 3.03
N GLY A 56 -12.12 7.20 1.79
CA GLY A 56 -12.01 8.34 0.89
C GLY A 56 -10.63 8.51 0.22
N VAL A 57 -9.81 7.45 0.19
CA VAL A 57 -8.53 7.47 -0.53
C VAL A 57 -8.78 7.69 -2.02
N ASN A 58 -8.21 8.76 -2.55
CA ASN A 58 -8.31 9.13 -3.97
C ASN A 58 -6.94 9.19 -4.68
N GLY A 59 -5.85 8.91 -3.96
CA GLY A 59 -4.49 8.94 -4.46
C GLY A 59 -3.53 8.22 -3.53
N THR A 60 -2.35 7.84 -4.04
CA THR A 60 -1.31 7.15 -3.26
C THR A 60 0.04 7.85 -3.44
N PRO A 61 0.88 7.95 -2.38
CA PRO A 61 0.60 7.46 -1.02
C PRO A 61 -0.47 8.30 -0.32
N ALA A 62 -1.20 7.69 0.62
CA ALA A 62 -2.13 8.33 1.53
C ALA A 62 -1.76 7.89 2.95
N ILE A 63 -1.43 8.85 3.81
CA ILE A 63 -0.88 8.60 5.14
C ILE A 63 -1.94 8.94 6.17
N TYR A 64 -2.16 8.04 7.13
CA TYR A 64 -3.06 8.23 8.26
C TYR A 64 -2.30 7.93 9.56
N ASN A 65 -2.61 8.64 10.65
CA ASN A 65 -2.07 8.34 11.97
C ASN A 65 -2.88 7.23 12.67
N VAL A 66 -2.49 6.89 13.91
CA VAL A 66 -3.12 5.83 14.70
C VAL A 66 -4.55 6.18 15.14
N ASP A 67 -4.88 7.47 15.19
CA ASP A 67 -6.22 7.98 15.52
C ASP A 67 -7.13 8.07 14.28
N GLY A 68 -6.61 7.72 13.11
CA GLY A 68 -7.35 7.71 11.84
C GLY A 68 -7.38 9.05 11.12
N GLU A 69 -6.62 10.04 11.57
CA GLU A 69 -6.52 11.35 10.91
C GLU A 69 -5.70 11.25 9.63
N TYR A 70 -6.20 11.88 8.56
CA TYR A 70 -5.48 11.95 7.29
C TYR A 70 -4.33 12.96 7.38
N LEU A 71 -3.11 12.44 7.34
CA LEU A 71 -1.90 13.26 7.39
C LEU A 71 -1.52 13.81 6.03
N GLY A 72 -2.03 13.30 4.92
CA GLY A 72 -1.72 13.81 3.57
C GLY A 72 -1.14 12.77 2.61
N GLY A 73 -0.73 13.28 1.44
CA GLY A 73 -0.08 12.49 0.39
C GLY A 73 1.39 12.20 0.69
N TYR A 74 2.24 12.23 -0.35
CA TYR A 74 3.69 12.12 -0.15
C TYR A 74 4.17 13.21 0.81
N LEU A 75 5.01 12.81 1.76
CA LEU A 75 5.70 13.65 2.71
C LEU A 75 7.15 13.21 2.81
N THR A 76 8.05 14.16 2.93
CA THR A 76 9.43 13.89 3.34
C THR A 76 9.45 13.35 4.78
N PRO A 77 10.52 12.67 5.21
CA PRO A 77 10.64 12.20 6.59
C PRO A 77 10.44 13.31 7.63
N ASP A 78 11.02 14.49 7.41
CA ASP A 78 10.92 15.63 8.34
C ASP A 78 9.50 16.20 8.40
N GLU A 79 8.78 16.27 7.28
CA GLU A 79 7.38 16.70 7.26
C GLU A 79 6.46 15.70 7.95
N LEU A 80 6.72 14.41 7.76
CA LEU A 80 5.93 13.35 8.38
C LEU A 80 6.07 13.39 9.90
N ILE A 81 7.29 13.50 10.44
CA ILE A 81 7.53 13.62 11.88
C ILE A 81 6.77 14.82 12.46
N LYS A 82 6.87 15.99 11.81
CA LYS A 82 6.15 17.21 12.22
C LYS A 82 4.62 17.08 12.19
N ARG A 83 4.05 16.15 11.40
CA ARG A 83 2.60 15.89 11.36
C ARG A 83 2.17 14.83 12.36
N LEU A 84 3.07 13.92 12.75
CA LEU A 84 2.81 12.89 13.76
C LEU A 84 2.90 13.45 15.19
N ASP A 85 3.73 14.46 15.41
CA ASP A 85 3.95 15.08 16.74
C ASP A 85 2.91 16.16 17.10
N LYS A 86 1.90 16.36 16.26
CA LYS A 86 0.79 17.31 16.51
C LYS A 86 -0.38 16.59 17.13
#